data_AF-A0A917ZI85-F1
#
_entry.id   AF-A0A917ZI85-F1
#
_cell.length_a   1.000
_cell.length_b   1.000
_cell.length_c   1.000
_cell.angle_alpha   90.00
_cell.angle_beta   90.00
_cell.angle_gamma   90.00
#
_symmetry.space_group_name_H-M   'P 1'
#
loop_
_entity.id
_entity.type
_entity.pdbx_description
1 polymer ?
#
loop_
_entity_poly.entity_id
_entity_poly.type
_entity_poly.pdbx_seq_one_letter_code
_entity_poly.pdbx_strand_id
1 'polypeptide(L)'
;MDSPDYSEFRFVKRHRTECHKCGWHSWEVVKQKNRGGTWQYRYMCQGCEYLVPKYVKKRDVELAGLDVDSMPIVGDRHKCEVCGHDGAQNHHWAPWTFFGEEAEKWPQPYLCQSCHTRWHQIVTPHINNKA
;
A
#
# COMPACT_ATOMS: atom_id res chain seq x y z
N MET A 1 -16.58 15.03 -7.34
CA MET A 1 -15.54 14.92 -6.30
C MET A 1 -14.32 14.31 -6.96
N ASP A 2 -13.43 15.20 -7.38
CA ASP A 2 -12.23 14.85 -8.13
C ASP A 2 -11.35 13.91 -7.31
N SER A 3 -10.94 12.82 -7.94
CA SER A 3 -9.90 11.95 -7.40
C SER A 3 -8.66 12.81 -7.20
N PRO A 4 -7.92 12.69 -6.08
CA PRO A 4 -6.65 13.40 -5.95
C PRO A 4 -5.80 13.10 -7.18
N ASP A 5 -5.48 14.16 -7.91
CA ASP A 5 -4.65 14.07 -9.08
C ASP A 5 -3.22 13.81 -8.62
N TYR A 6 -2.85 12.53 -8.57
CA TYR A 6 -1.48 12.09 -8.28
C TYR A 6 -0.50 12.44 -9.43
N SER A 7 -0.88 13.27 -10.40
CA SER A 7 0.01 13.79 -11.43
C SER A 7 1.14 14.68 -10.90
N GLU A 8 1.02 15.21 -9.67
CA GLU A 8 2.00 16.14 -9.10
C GLU A 8 3.25 15.49 -8.49
N PHE A 9 3.26 14.18 -8.22
CA PHE A 9 4.48 13.47 -7.77
C PHE A 9 5.41 13.16 -8.95
N ARG A 10 6.01 14.21 -9.53
CA ARG A 10 6.72 14.17 -10.83
C ARG A 10 8.10 13.51 -10.83
N PHE A 11 8.69 13.08 -9.72
CA PHE A 11 10.15 12.84 -9.69
C PHE A 11 10.68 11.47 -9.30
N VAL A 12 9.87 10.53 -8.80
CA VAL A 12 10.30 9.12 -8.84
C VAL A 12 9.87 8.56 -10.19
N LYS A 13 10.82 8.20 -11.08
CA LYS A 13 10.54 7.62 -12.41
C LYS A 13 9.47 6.54 -12.32
N ARG A 14 8.21 6.90 -12.63
CA ARG A 14 7.06 5.98 -12.59
C ARG A 14 7.47 4.62 -13.14
N HIS A 15 7.31 3.56 -12.35
CA HIS A 15 7.34 2.21 -12.91
C HIS A 15 6.04 2.06 -13.69
N ARG A 16 6.03 2.56 -14.93
CA ARG A 16 4.81 2.77 -15.76
C ARG A 16 4.18 1.48 -16.30
N THR A 17 4.58 0.32 -15.80
CA THR A 17 4.09 -0.97 -16.28
C THR A 17 3.21 -1.62 -15.23
N GLU A 18 2.21 -2.35 -15.69
CA GLU A 18 1.56 -3.38 -14.87
C GLU A 18 2.61 -4.29 -14.24
N CYS A 19 2.31 -4.80 -13.04
CA CYS A 19 3.15 -5.76 -12.39
C CYS A 19 3.13 -7.07 -13.18
N HIS A 20 4.27 -7.50 -13.73
CA HIS A 20 4.33 -8.76 -14.48
C HIS A 20 3.96 -10.01 -13.65
N LYS A 21 3.87 -9.89 -12.32
CA LYS A 21 3.45 -10.97 -11.43
C LYS A 21 1.94 -11.07 -11.28
N CYS A 22 1.21 -9.95 -11.23
CA CYS A 22 -0.22 -9.94 -10.91
C CYS A 22 -1.08 -9.00 -11.77
N GLY A 23 -0.50 -8.28 -12.73
CA GLY A 23 -1.18 -7.31 -13.58
C GLY A 23 -1.52 -5.97 -12.90
N TRP A 24 -1.16 -5.77 -11.63
CA TRP A 24 -1.55 -4.55 -10.89
C TRP A 24 -0.78 -3.30 -11.34
N HIS A 25 -1.44 -2.13 -11.32
CA HIS A 25 -0.86 -0.88 -11.84
C HIS A 25 -0.34 0.07 -10.76
N SER A 26 -0.56 -0.24 -9.47
CA SER A 26 -0.08 0.61 -8.37
C SER A 26 1.24 0.12 -7.78
N TRP A 27 2.16 1.07 -7.63
CA TRP A 27 3.50 0.86 -7.12
C TRP A 27 3.80 1.90 -6.04
N GLU A 28 4.48 1.46 -4.99
CA GLU A 28 4.98 2.32 -3.92
C GLU A 28 6.49 2.22 -3.82
N VAL A 29 7.14 3.25 -3.26
CA VAL A 29 8.55 3.16 -2.92
C VAL A 29 8.67 2.73 -1.47
N VAL A 30 9.40 1.63 -1.23
CA VAL A 30 9.70 1.09 0.10
C VAL A 30 11.18 1.22 0.42
N LYS A 31 11.54 1.20 1.70
CA LYS A 31 12.93 1.07 2.16
C LYS A 31 13.21 -0.33 2.70
N GLN A 32 14.42 -0.83 2.47
CA GLN A 32 14.91 -2.10 3.01
C GLN A 32 16.36 -1.91 3.49
N LYS A 33 16.76 -2.54 4.60
CA LYS A 33 18.18 -2.58 4.98
C LYS A 33 18.89 -3.68 4.21
N ASN A 34 20.05 -3.38 3.63
CA ASN A 34 20.93 -4.42 3.10
C ASN A 34 21.70 -5.13 4.23
N ARG A 35 22.49 -6.16 3.90
CA ARG A 35 23.31 -6.90 4.88
C ARG A 35 24.33 -6.02 5.64
N GLY A 36 24.73 -4.88 5.07
CA GLY A 36 25.61 -3.90 5.71
C GLY A 36 24.89 -2.84 6.53
N GLY A 37 23.57 -2.94 6.71
CA GLY A 37 22.76 -1.98 7.47
C GLY A 37 22.41 -0.68 6.73
N THR A 38 22.84 -0.52 5.47
CA THR A 38 22.50 0.65 4.66
C THR A 38 21.09 0.54 4.11
N TRP A 39 20.32 1.63 4.18
CA TRP A 39 19.00 1.73 3.57
C TRP A 39 19.08 1.74 2.04
N GLN A 40 18.23 0.95 1.40
CA GLN A 40 18.03 0.91 -0.04
C GLN A 40 16.54 1.11 -0.35
N TYR A 41 16.24 1.78 -1.46
CA TYR A 41 14.88 2.10 -1.86
C TYR A 41 14.50 1.32 -3.12
N ARG A 42 13.27 0.78 -3.17
CA ARG A 42 12.80 -0.05 -4.29
C ARG A 42 11.34 0.23 -4.58
N TYR A 43 10.93 -0.01 -5.82
CA TYR A 43 9.52 -0.10 -6.16
C TYR A 43 8.95 -1.43 -5.71
N MET A 44 7.79 -1.38 -5.08
CA MET A 44 7.04 -2.56 -4.69
C MET A 44 5.62 -2.49 -5.23
N CYS A 45 5.14 -3.61 -5.75
CA CYS A 45 3.76 -3.71 -6.20
C CYS A 45 2.82 -3.73 -4.99
N GLN A 46 1.83 -2.84 -4.94
CA GLN A 46 0.85 -2.81 -3.84
C GLN A 46 -0.15 -3.99 -3.88
N GLY A 47 -0.23 -4.72 -5.00
CA GLY A 47 -1.14 -5.86 -5.15
C GLY A 47 -0.54 -7.22 -4.75
N CYS A 48 0.75 -7.45 -5.01
CA CYS A 48 1.41 -8.75 -4.76
C CYS A 48 2.80 -8.64 -4.13
N GLU A 49 3.20 -7.44 -3.72
CA GLU A 49 4.47 -7.16 -3.04
C GLU A 49 5.74 -7.48 -3.83
N TYR A 50 5.59 -7.70 -5.14
CA TYR A 50 6.73 -7.88 -6.01
C TYR A 50 7.65 -6.66 -5.95
N LEU A 51 8.89 -6.89 -5.51
CA LEU A 51 9.95 -5.89 -5.46
C LEU A 51 10.70 -5.85 -6.78
N VAL A 52 10.68 -4.70 -7.45
CA VAL A 52 11.48 -4.47 -8.65
C VAL A 52 12.97 -4.58 -8.30
N PRO A 53 13.79 -5.37 -9.03
CA PRO A 53 15.23 -5.53 -8.74
C PRO A 53 16.01 -4.22 -8.76
N LYS A 54 15.50 -3.22 -9.49
CA LYS A 54 16.12 -1.92 -9.64
C LYS A 54 15.91 -1.05 -8.40
N TYR A 55 17.01 -0.48 -7.91
CA TYR A 55 16.99 0.50 -6.83
C TYR A 55 16.54 1.88 -7.31
N VAL A 56 15.87 2.58 -6.42
CA VAL A 56 15.58 4.02 -6.51
C VAL A 56 16.69 4.76 -5.75
N LYS A 57 17.25 5.81 -6.33
CA LYS A 57 18.26 6.62 -5.65
C LYS A 57 17.59 7.43 -4.54
N LYS A 58 18.23 7.54 -3.37
CA LYS A 58 17.73 8.36 -2.25
C LYS A 58 17.35 9.78 -2.69
N ARG A 59 18.23 10.41 -3.48
CA ARG A 59 18.00 11.75 -4.04
C ARG A 59 16.69 11.82 -4.84
N ASP A 60 16.34 10.79 -5.61
CA ASP A 60 15.12 10.79 -6.43
C ASP A 60 13.86 10.64 -5.56
N VAL A 61 13.98 9.95 -4.41
CA VAL A 61 12.92 9.85 -3.39
C VAL A 61 12.70 11.20 -2.71
N GLU A 62 13.78 11.83 -2.25
CA GLU A 62 13.73 13.15 -1.60
C GLU A 62 13.20 14.24 -2.55
N LEU A 63 13.65 14.25 -3.82
CA LEU A 63 13.16 15.17 -4.85
C LEU A 63 11.68 14.97 -5.20
N ALA A 64 11.12 13.80 -4.92
CA ALA A 64 9.69 13.55 -5.06
C ALA A 64 8.87 13.99 -3.85
N GLY A 65 9.49 14.61 -2.84
CA GLY A 65 8.82 15.06 -1.63
C GLY A 65 8.47 13.93 -0.67
N LEU A 66 9.06 12.74 -0.84
CA LEU A 66 8.86 11.62 0.07
C LEU A 66 9.82 11.74 1.25
N ASP A 67 9.27 11.71 2.46
CA ASP A 67 10.07 11.64 3.68
C ASP A 67 10.62 10.21 3.85
N VAL A 68 11.94 10.08 3.74
CA VAL A 68 12.65 8.79 3.82
C VAL A 68 12.52 8.11 5.17
N ASP A 69 12.24 8.87 6.24
CA ASP A 69 12.13 8.33 7.60
C ASP A 69 10.77 7.70 7.86
N SER A 70 9.70 8.22 7.27
CA SER A 70 8.34 7.65 7.31
C SER A 70 8.05 6.60 6.24
N MET A 71 8.98 6.28 5.34
CA MET A 71 8.75 5.28 4.31
C MET A 71 8.47 3.87 4.87
N PRO A 72 7.59 3.09 4.22
CA PRO A 72 7.32 1.71 4.59
C PRO A 72 8.59 0.84 4.47
N ILE A 73 8.83 -0.02 5.48
CA ILE A 73 9.93 -0.97 5.50
C ILE A 73 9.47 -2.29 4.87
N VAL A 74 10.28 -2.86 3.98
CA VAL A 74 10.04 -4.22 3.44
C VAL A 74 9.99 -5.23 4.58
N GLY A 75 8.86 -5.93 4.71
CA GLY A 75 8.64 -6.97 5.72
C GLY A 75 8.01 -6.48 7.02
N ASP A 76 7.83 -5.16 7.21
CA ASP A 76 7.04 -4.61 8.33
C ASP A 76 5.56 -4.53 7.96
N ARG A 77 5.05 -5.64 7.43
CA ARG A 77 3.69 -5.74 6.91
C ARG A 77 3.00 -6.88 7.59
N HIS A 78 1.84 -6.57 8.15
CA HIS A 78 1.03 -7.55 8.84
C HIS A 78 0.59 -8.63 7.85
N LYS A 79 0.40 -9.84 8.38
CA LYS A 79 -0.26 -10.90 7.64
C LYS A 79 -1.75 -10.63 7.61
N CYS A 80 -2.38 -10.97 6.50
CA CYS A 80 -3.82 -10.92 6.38
C CYS A 80 -4.43 -11.88 7.40
N GLU A 81 -5.28 -11.38 8.29
CA GLU A 81 -5.91 -12.18 9.33
C GLU A 81 -6.97 -13.16 8.77
N VAL A 82 -7.32 -13.02 7.48
CA VAL A 82 -8.25 -13.92 6.78
C VAL A 82 -7.52 -15.01 6.01
N CYS A 83 -6.48 -14.67 5.23
CA CYS A 83 -5.84 -15.61 4.30
C CYS A 83 -4.34 -15.84 4.56
N GLY A 84 -3.73 -15.13 5.50
CA GLY A 84 -2.32 -15.26 5.86
C GLY A 84 -1.32 -14.65 4.87
N HIS A 85 -1.78 -14.07 3.76
CA HIS A 85 -0.92 -13.40 2.78
C HIS A 85 -0.28 -12.16 3.38
N ASP A 86 0.95 -11.86 2.99
CA ASP A 86 1.65 -10.65 3.43
C ASP A 86 1.03 -9.39 2.79
N GLY A 87 1.38 -8.22 3.30
CA GLY A 87 0.90 -6.95 2.76
C GLY A 87 -0.45 -6.48 3.26
N ALA A 88 -0.86 -6.97 4.43
CA ALA A 88 -2.12 -6.57 5.00
C ALA A 88 -2.05 -5.19 5.65
N GLN A 89 -3.07 -4.38 5.40
CA GLN A 89 -3.23 -3.05 5.98
C GLN A 89 -4.37 -3.06 6.98
N ASN A 90 -4.27 -2.20 7.98
CA ASN A 90 -5.31 -2.05 8.98
C ASN A 90 -6.62 -1.60 8.29
N HIS A 91 -7.73 -2.24 8.64
CA HIS A 91 -9.05 -2.03 8.06
C HIS A 91 -10.10 -2.04 9.15
N HIS A 92 -11.15 -1.21 9.05
CA HIS A 92 -12.25 -1.24 10.02
C HIS A 92 -13.31 -2.29 9.63
N TRP A 93 -13.53 -3.30 10.48
CA TRP A 93 -14.68 -4.19 10.32
C TRP A 93 -16.03 -3.49 10.46
N ALA A 94 -16.07 -2.35 11.16
CA ALA A 94 -17.24 -1.49 11.23
C ALA A 94 -17.06 -0.33 10.22
N PRO A 95 -17.80 -0.30 9.09
CA PRO A 95 -17.65 0.75 8.10
C PRO A 95 -17.96 2.12 8.68
N TRP A 96 -17.03 3.07 8.55
CA TRP A 96 -17.19 4.42 9.09
C TRP A 96 -18.46 5.12 8.58
N THR A 97 -18.87 4.88 7.33
CA THR A 97 -20.10 5.43 6.75
C THR A 97 -21.38 5.07 7.54
N PHE A 98 -21.40 3.92 8.23
CA PHE A 98 -22.55 3.49 9.03
C PHE A 98 -22.35 3.73 10.53
N PHE A 99 -21.11 3.63 11.02
CA PHE A 99 -20.81 3.65 12.46
C PHE A 99 -20.22 4.98 12.95
N GLY A 100 -19.77 5.86 12.05
CA GLY A 100 -19.08 7.10 12.41
C GLY A 100 -17.90 6.83 13.36
N GLU A 101 -17.76 7.66 14.39
CA GLU A 101 -16.70 7.53 15.40
C GLU A 101 -16.76 6.19 16.17
N GLU A 102 -17.93 5.55 16.25
CA GLU A 102 -18.05 4.25 16.93
C GLU A 102 -17.19 3.19 16.23
N ALA A 103 -16.92 3.34 14.93
CA ALA A 103 -16.08 2.42 14.16
C ALA A 103 -14.68 2.21 14.78
N GLU A 104 -14.10 3.24 15.42
CA GLU A 104 -12.79 3.17 16.06
C GLU A 104 -12.76 2.26 17.29
N LYS A 105 -13.93 1.98 17.89
CA LYS A 105 -14.05 1.11 19.07
C LYS A 105 -14.17 -0.36 18.73
N TRP A 106 -14.44 -0.69 17.47
CA TRP A 106 -14.54 -2.07 16.99
C TRP A 106 -13.16 -2.60 16.55
N PRO A 107 -12.97 -3.93 16.54
CA PRO A 107 -11.72 -4.53 16.06
C PRO A 107 -11.40 -4.09 14.63
N GLN A 108 -10.14 -3.74 14.42
CA GLN A 108 -9.61 -3.37 13.10
C GLN A 108 -8.61 -4.43 12.65
N PRO A 109 -8.99 -5.35 11.74
CA PRO A 109 -8.11 -6.39 11.23
C PRO A 109 -7.04 -5.85 10.30
N TYR A 110 -5.97 -6.61 10.13
CA TYR A 110 -5.10 -6.46 8.97
C TYR A 110 -5.62 -7.30 7.81
N LEU A 111 -6.02 -6.66 6.71
CA LEU A 111 -6.46 -7.33 5.48
C LEU A 111 -5.54 -7.02 4.30
N CYS A 112 -5.18 -8.05 3.53
CA CYS A 112 -4.62 -7.82 2.21
C CYS A 112 -5.69 -7.27 1.26
N GLN A 113 -5.27 -6.60 0.18
CA GLN A 113 -6.17 -5.93 -0.75
C GLN A 113 -7.29 -6.84 -1.30
N SER A 114 -7.00 -8.10 -1.61
CA SER A 114 -8.01 -9.03 -2.13
C SER A 114 -9.09 -9.35 -1.10
N CYS A 115 -8.71 -9.60 0.16
CA CYS A 115 -9.65 -9.79 1.27
C CYS A 115 -10.39 -8.50 1.61
N HIS A 116 -9.72 -7.35 1.56
CA HIS A 116 -10.33 -6.03 1.74
C HIS A 116 -11.43 -5.76 0.70
N THR A 117 -11.13 -5.93 -0.59
CA THR A 117 -12.10 -5.75 -1.68
C THR A 117 -13.26 -6.73 -1.56
N ARG A 118 -12.99 -8.01 -1.26
CA ARG A 118 -14.04 -9.01 -1.04
C ARG A 118 -14.95 -8.63 0.12
N TRP A 119 -14.39 -8.12 1.21
CA TRP A 119 -15.19 -7.67 2.34
C TRP A 119 -16.13 -6.54 1.94
N HIS A 120 -15.63 -5.52 1.24
CA HIS A 120 -16.47 -4.41 0.77
C HIS A 120 -17.58 -4.88 -0.17
N GLN A 121 -17.31 -5.84 -1.05
CA GLN A 121 -18.33 -6.43 -1.93
C GLN A 121 -19.46 -7.13 -1.15
N ILE A 122 -19.17 -7.70 0.01
CA ILE A 122 -20.14 -8.45 0.82
C ILE A 122 -20.86 -7.54 1.81
N VAL A 123 -20.10 -6.71 2.54
CA VAL A 123 -20.58 -5.97 3.72
C VAL A 123 -21.01 -4.55 3.37
N THR A 124 -20.42 -3.95 2.35
CA THR A 124 -20.70 -2.57 1.94
C THR A 124 -20.85 -2.41 0.42
N PRO A 125 -21.70 -3.22 -0.24
CA PRO A 125 -21.78 -3.27 -1.71
C PRO A 125 -22.17 -1.94 -2.39
N HIS A 126 -22.73 -1.00 -1.64
CA HIS A 126 -23.13 0.33 -2.13
C HIS A 126 -22.12 1.44 -1.81
N ILE A 127 -21.02 1.11 -1.13
CA ILE A 127 -19.94 2.04 -0.81
C ILE A 127 -18.80 1.77 -1.79
N ASN A 128 -18.51 2.74 -2.66
CA ASN A 128 -17.44 2.60 -3.64
C ASN A 128 -16.09 2.46 -2.95
N ASN A 129 -15.37 1.38 -3.28
CA ASN A 129 -13.98 1.14 -2.89
C ASN A 129 -13.08 2.25 -3.46
N LYS A 130 -12.80 3.27 -2.66
CA LYS A 130 -11.58 4.08 -2.81
C LYS A 130 -10.72 3.81 -1.58
N ALA A 131 -9.90 2.76 -1.69
CA ALA A 131 -8.68 2.59 -0.91
C ALA A 131 -7.56 3.37 -1.61
#